data_AF-A0A7W7WBC9-F1
#
_entry.id   AF-A0A7W7WBC9-F1
#
_cell.length_a   1.000
_cell.length_b   1.000
_cell.length_c   1.000
_cell.angle_alpha   90.00
_cell.angle_beta   90.00
_cell.angle_gamma   90.00
#
_symmetry.space_group_name_H-M   'P 1'
#
loop_
_entity.id
_entity.type
_entity.pdbx_description
1 polymer ?
#
loop_
_entity_poly.entity_id
_entity_poly.type
_entity_poly.pdbx_seq_one_letter_code
_entity_poly.pdbx_strand_id
1 'polypeptide(L)' 'MYGDFVNHVLSFLIIAAVVYWLVVMPMTRVVAFFDRDKAAAEKECPECLSDIPVKASRCAFCTVELSQVRAADKPPV' A
#
# COMPACT_ATOMS: atom_id res chain seq x y z
N MET A 1 2.38 -48.65 5.49
CA MET A 1 2.99 -47.95 4.34
C MET A 1 3.06 -46.48 4.68
N TYR A 2 4.19 -46.03 5.22
CA TYR A 2 4.40 -44.62 5.63
C TYR A 2 4.86 -43.73 4.46
N GLY A 3 5.31 -44.33 3.35
CA GLY A 3 5.81 -43.61 2.19
C GLY A 3 4.76 -42.73 1.51
N ASP A 4 3.51 -43.19 1.37
CA ASP A 4 2.46 -42.42 0.70
C ASP A 4 2.05 -41.17 1.48
N PHE A 5 1.96 -41.27 2.81
CA PHE A 5 1.64 -40.11 3.64
C PHE A 5 2.71 -39.02 3.52
N VAL A 6 3.99 -39.41 3.60
CA VAL A 6 5.12 -38.48 3.43
C VAL A 6 5.13 -37.89 2.02
N ASN A 7 4.82 -38.69 1.00
CA ASN A 7 4.74 -38.23 -0.39
C ASN A 7 3.64 -37.18 -0.59
N HIS A 8 2.45 -37.39 0.00
CA HIS A 8 1.36 -36.43 -0.06
C HIS A 8 1.68 -35.12 0.68
N VAL A 9 2.29 -35.20 1.86
CA VAL A 9 2.72 -34.02 2.61
C VAL A 9 3.78 -33.23 1.83
N LEU A 10 4.78 -33.90 1.26
CA LEU A 10 5.82 -33.25 0.48
C LEU A 10 5.25 -32.58 -0.78
N SER A 11 4.36 -33.28 -1.50
CA SER A 11 3.68 -32.73 -2.67
C SER A 11 2.86 -31.49 -2.33
N PHE A 12 2.11 -31.51 -1.22
CA PHE A 12 1.32 -30.37 -0.77
C PHE A 12 2.21 -29.15 -0.44
N LEU A 13 3.32 -29.37 0.28
CA LEU A 13 4.25 -28.30 0.64
C LEU A 13 4.91 -27.66 -0.60
N ILE A 14 5.27 -28.45 -1.60
CA ILE A 14 5.85 -27.93 -2.85
C ILE A 14 4.84 -27.03 -3.58
N ILE A 15 3.59 -27.50 -3.74
CA ILE A 15 2.55 -26.72 -4.42
C ILE A 15 2.25 -25.43 -3.63
N ALA A 16 2.14 -25.52 -2.31
CA ALA A 16 1.93 -24.36 -1.45
C ALA A 16 3.06 -23.33 -1.59
N ALA A 17 4.33 -23.78 -1.63
CA ALA A 17 5.47 -22.90 -1.82
C ALA A 17 5.44 -22.21 -3.20
N VAL A 18 5.12 -22.96 -4.26
CA VAL A 18 4.99 -22.40 -5.62
C VAL A 18 3.87 -21.36 -5.69
N VAL A 19 2.69 -21.67 -5.16
CA VAL A 19 1.55 -20.73 -5.15
C VAL A 19 1.86 -19.50 -4.30
N TYR A 20 2.46 -19.68 -3.13
CA TYR A 20 2.86 -18.57 -2.27
C TYR A 20 3.82 -17.63 -3.01
N TRP A 21 4.86 -18.18 -3.64
CA TRP A 21 5.86 -17.38 -4.33
C TRP A 21 5.30 -16.71 -5.59
N LEU A 22 4.43 -17.40 -6.34
CA LEU A 22 3.90 -16.92 -7.61
C LEU A 22 2.68 -15.99 -7.43
N VAL A 23 1.93 -16.09 -6.34
CA VAL A 23 0.71 -15.28 -6.11
C VAL A 23 0.91 -14.27 -4.99
N VAL A 24 1.37 -14.69 -3.81
CA VAL A 24 1.46 -13.82 -2.63
C VAL A 24 2.58 -12.79 -2.79
N MET A 25 3.73 -13.19 -3.34
CA MET A 25 4.87 -12.27 -3.54
C MET A 25 4.58 -11.15 -4.56
N PRO A 26 4.02 -11.41 -5.77
CA PRO A 26 3.65 -10.32 -6.66
C PRO A 26 2.47 -9.53 -6.13
N MET A 27 1.48 -10.17 -5.49
CA MET A 27 0.32 -9.44 -4.97
C MET A 27 0.71 -8.45 -3.87
N THR A 28 1.60 -8.83 -2.95
CA THR A 28 2.16 -7.90 -1.95
C THR A 28 2.97 -6.78 -2.59
N ARG A 29 3.74 -7.07 -3.65
CA ARG A 29 4.50 -6.05 -4.40
C ARG A 29 3.60 -5.06 -5.15
N VAL A 30 2.51 -5.56 -5.73
CA VAL A 30 1.54 -4.76 -6.50
C VAL A 30 0.72 -3.88 -5.56
N VAL A 31 0.23 -4.41 -4.44
CA VAL A 31 -0.48 -3.62 -3.41
C VAL A 31 0.44 -2.51 -2.88
N ALA A 32 1.70 -2.82 -2.56
CA ALA A 32 2.66 -1.80 -2.13
C ALA A 32 2.93 -0.73 -3.21
N PHE A 33 2.84 -1.07 -4.50
CA PHE A 33 2.98 -0.08 -5.57
C PHE A 33 1.73 0.82 -5.68
N PHE A 34 0.54 0.23 -5.64
CA PHE A 34 -0.72 0.99 -5.69
C PHE A 34 -0.96 1.87 -4.45
N ASP A 35 -0.54 1.44 -3.26
CA ASP A 35 -0.60 2.27 -2.05
C ASP A 35 0.31 3.50 -2.14
N ARG A 36 1.46 3.38 -2.81
CA ARG A 36 2.36 4.51 -3.04
C ARG A 36 1.77 5.55 -3.99
N ASP A 37 1.02 5.13 -5.00
CA ASP A 37 0.35 6.06 -5.91
C ASP A 37 -0.81 6.81 -5.24
N LYS A 38 -1.53 6.17 -4.31
CA LYS A 38 -2.56 6.84 -3.49
C LYS A 38 -1.95 7.84 -2.52
N ALA A 39 -0.89 7.45 -1.81
CA ALA A 39 -0.18 8.34 -0.90
C ALA A 39 0.53 9.50 -1.62
N ALA A 40 0.89 9.36 -2.90
CA ALA A 40 1.44 10.45 -3.70
C ALA A 40 0.36 11.41 -4.25
N ALA A 41 -0.90 10.97 -4.32
CA ALA A 41 -2.02 11.75 -4.79
C ALA A 41 -2.73 12.54 -3.66
N GLU A 42 -2.46 12.19 -2.40
CA GLU A 42 -3.03 12.77 -1.19
C GLU A 42 -1.96 13.50 -0.37
N LYS A 43 -2.32 14.63 0.23
CA LYS A 43 -1.50 15.43 1.14
C LYS A 43 -2.28 15.66 2.43
N GLU A 44 -1.61 15.77 3.57
CA GLU A 44 -2.25 16.15 4.82
C GLU A 44 -2.44 17.68 4.87
N CYS A 45 -3.60 18.13 5.35
CA CYS A 45 -3.87 19.55 5.58
C CYS A 45 -3.19 20.01 6.90
N PRO A 46 -2.42 21.12 6.91
CA PRO A 46 -1.68 21.57 8.11
C PRO A 46 -2.56 22.04 9.28
N GLU A 47 -3.82 22.40 9.01
CA GLU A 47 -4.74 22.91 10.04
C GLU A 47 -5.58 21.80 10.69
N CYS A 48 -6.05 20.83 9.90
CA CYS A 48 -6.99 19.80 10.38
C CYS A 48 -6.49 18.37 10.26
N LEU A 49 -5.26 18.16 9.74
CA LEU A 49 -4.62 16.85 9.55
C LEU A 49 -5.46 15.83 8.75
N SER A 50 -6.37 16.30 7.91
CA SER A 50 -7.17 15.43 7.05
C SER A 50 -6.47 15.19 5.72
N ASP A 51 -6.60 13.97 5.18
CA ASP A 51 -6.16 13.63 3.83
C ASP A 51 -6.97 14.37 2.77
N ILE A 52 -6.28 15.10 1.91
CA ILE A 52 -6.86 15.88 0.80
C ILE A 52 -6.06 15.66 -0.48
N PRO A 53 -6.68 15.76 -1.67
CA PRO A 53 -5.96 15.56 -2.92
C PRO A 53 -4.91 16.67 -3.13
N VAL A 54 -3.73 16.31 -3.67
CA VAL A 54 -2.59 17.22 -3.86
C VAL A 54 -2.95 18.48 -4.66
N LYS A 55 -3.91 18.37 -5.58
CA LYS A 55 -4.40 19.46 -6.43
C LYS A 55 -5.47 20.37 -5.77
N ALA A 56 -5.91 20.08 -4.54
CA ALA A 56 -6.91 20.89 -3.87
C ALA A 56 -6.37 22.29 -3.51
N SER A 57 -7.11 23.32 -3.93
CA SER A 57 -6.92 24.72 -3.53
C SER A 57 -7.64 25.07 -2.22
N ARG A 58 -8.60 24.25 -1.77
CA ARG A 58 -9.33 24.40 -0.50
C ARG A 58 -9.54 23.03 0.15
N CYS A 59 -9.41 22.96 1.48
CA CYS A 59 -9.66 21.73 2.23
C CYS A 59 -11.17 21.45 2.34
N ALA A 60 -11.59 20.19 2.13
CA ALA A 60 -13.00 19.80 2.24
C ALA A 60 -13.53 19.71 3.68
N PHE A 61 -12.64 19.51 4.66
CA PHE A 61 -13.00 19.32 6.06
C PHE A 61 -13.04 20.64 6.85
N CYS A 62 -12.01 21.48 6.70
CA CYS A 62 -11.89 22.73 7.45
C CYS A 62 -12.10 23.98 6.59
N THR A 63 -12.35 23.84 5.28
CA THR A 63 -12.59 24.95 4.33
C THR A 63 -11.45 25.96 4.18
N VAL A 64 -10.28 25.69 4.77
CA VAL A 64 -9.09 26.55 4.66
C VAL A 64 -8.60 26.63 3.21
N GLU A 65 -8.12 27.80 2.81
CA GLU A 65 -7.54 28.04 1.50
C GLU A 65 -6.07 27.63 1.48
N LEU A 66 -5.76 26.62 0.67
CA LEU A 66 -4.43 26.02 0.53
C LEU A 66 -3.73 26.67 -0.67
N SER A 67 -3.43 27.96 -0.54
CA SER A 67 -2.99 28.80 -1.66
C SER A 67 -1.54 28.58 -2.11
N GLN A 68 -0.67 27.92 -1.34
CA GLN A 68 0.78 27.91 -1.66
C GLN A 68 1.59 26.66 -1.25
N VAL A 69 1.04 25.65 -0.57
CA VAL A 69 1.90 24.53 -0.10
C VAL A 69 2.12 23.51 -1.21
N ARG A 70 3.05 23.84 -2.12
CA ARG A 70 3.76 22.87 -2.98
C ARG A 70 4.43 21.87 -2.06
N ALA A 71 3.96 20.62 -2.05
CA ALA A 71 4.70 19.36 -1.88
C ALA A 71 6.11 19.37 -1.20
N ALA A 72 6.35 20.17 -0.17
CA ALA A 72 7.67 20.38 0.42
C ALA A 72 7.66 20.41 1.96
N ASP A 73 6.52 20.17 2.61
CA ASP A 73 6.41 20.12 4.07
C ASP A 73 6.14 18.70 4.59
N LYS A 74 6.83 17.71 4.04
CA LYS A 74 7.09 16.49 4.79
C LYS A 74 8.54 16.52 5.28
N PRO A 75 8.82 16.90 6.54
CA PRO A 75 10.10 16.57 7.13
C PRO A 75 10.22 15.04 7.19
N PRO A 76 11.35 14.46 6.74
CA PRO A 76 11.59 13.03 6.88
C PRO A 76 11.95 12.72 8.33
N VAL A 77 11.11 11.93 9.01
CA VAL A 77 11.48 11.12 10.18
C VAL A 77 10.88 9.73 10.03
#